data_AF-A0A822CC88-F1
#
_entry.id   AF-A0A822CC88-F1
#
_cell.length_a   1.000
_cell.length_b   1.000
_cell.length_c   1.000
_cell.angle_alpha   90.00
_cell.angle_beta   90.00
_cell.angle_gamma   90.00
#
_symmetry.space_group_name_H-M   'P 1'
#
loop_
_entity.id
_entity.type
_entity.pdbx_description
1 polymer ?
#
loop_
_entity_poly.entity_id
_entity_poly.type
_entity_poly.pdbx_seq_one_letter_code
_entity_poly.pdbx_strand_id
1 'polypeptide(L)'
;NNPPQGVKLTLESICLLLGEETTDWKSIRSIIMRENFIATIVNFNTDDVTPSIANKMKTRYISNPDYSYDKVNRASVACGPLVKWAIAQL
;
A
#
# COMPACT_ATOMS: atom_id res chain seq x y z
N ASN A 1 -0.39 7.80 18.08
CA ASN A 1 0.24 6.49 17.79
C ASN A 1 0.47 6.34 16.30
N ASN A 2 1.74 6.41 15.89
CA ASN A 2 2.16 6.22 14.51
C ASN A 2 2.61 4.77 14.31
N PRO A 3 2.31 4.15 13.17
CA PRO A 3 2.71 2.78 12.89
C PRO A 3 4.22 2.68 12.59
N PRO A 4 4.80 1.47 12.64
CA PRO A 4 6.14 1.23 12.13
C PRO A 4 6.29 1.72 10.68
N GLN A 5 7.49 2.18 10.32
CA GLN A 5 7.74 2.78 9.00
C GLN A 5 7.33 1.87 7.83
N GLY A 6 7.68 0.58 7.87
CA GLY A 6 7.29 -0.37 6.82
C GLY A 6 5.78 -0.53 6.67
N VAL A 7 5.03 -0.48 7.78
CA VAL A 7 3.56 -0.52 7.77
C VAL A 7 3.00 0.75 7.15
N LYS A 8 3.54 1.91 7.51
CA LYS A 8 3.14 3.20 6.91
C LYS A 8 3.35 3.18 5.39
N LEU A 9 4.55 2.80 4.94
CA LEU A 9 4.88 2.73 3.51
C LEU A 9 3.98 1.77 2.75
N THR A 10 3.66 0.62 3.35
CA THR A 10 2.71 -0.34 2.78
C THR A 10 1.36 0.32 2.54
N LEU A 11 0.75 0.89 3.58
CA LEU A 11 -0.59 1.47 3.45
C LEU A 11 -0.61 2.69 2.53
N GLU A 12 0.45 3.50 2.54
CA GLU A 12 0.63 4.62 1.62
C GLU A 12 0.63 4.16 0.15
N SER A 13 1.36 3.08 -0.15
CA SER A 13 1.40 2.50 -1.50
C SER A 13 0.04 1.93 -1.96
N ILE A 14 -0.74 1.36 -1.03
CA ILE A 14 -2.11 0.90 -1.32
C ILE A 14 -2.99 2.11 -1.65
N CYS A 15 -2.90 3.19 -0.87
CA CYS A 15 -3.65 4.41 -1.16
C CYS A 15 -3.29 4.99 -2.54
N LEU A 16 -2.01 4.96 -2.93
CA LEU A 16 -1.58 5.34 -4.27
C LEU A 16 -2.21 4.46 -5.36
N LEU A 17 -2.20 3.13 -5.19
CA LEU A 17 -2.80 2.20 -6.17
C LEU A 17 -4.31 2.40 -6.30
N LEU A 18 -5.00 2.67 -5.20
CA LEU A 18 -6.44 2.96 -5.17
C LEU A 18 -6.81 4.37 -5.68
N GLY A 19 -5.83 5.17 -6.13
CA GLY A 19 -6.08 6.54 -6.61
C GLY A 19 -6.31 7.58 -5.49
N GLU A 20 -6.12 7.21 -4.22
CA GLU A 20 -6.26 8.07 -3.05
C GLU A 20 -4.88 8.44 -2.46
N GLU A 21 -3.91 8.83 -3.30
CA GLU A 21 -2.52 9.14 -2.89
C GLU A 21 -2.48 10.16 -1.73
N THR A 22 -1.96 9.73 -0.57
CA THR A 22 -1.76 10.59 0.60
C THR A 22 -0.64 10.05 1.48
N THR A 23 0.15 10.95 2.07
CA THR A 23 1.26 10.61 2.98
C THR A 23 0.94 10.90 4.45
N ASP A 24 -0.22 11.52 4.70
CA ASP A 24 -0.71 11.85 6.03
C ASP A 24 -1.31 10.62 6.73
N TRP A 25 -0.79 10.29 7.91
CA TRP A 25 -1.22 9.10 8.63
C TRP A 25 -2.70 9.18 9.05
N LYS A 26 -3.21 10.37 9.36
CA LYS A 26 -4.62 10.52 9.75
C LYS A 26 -5.55 10.18 8.57
N SER A 27 -5.18 10.62 7.37
CA SER A 27 -5.90 10.33 6.13
C SER A 27 -5.80 8.85 5.75
N ILE A 28 -4.59 8.26 5.77
CA ILE A 28 -4.38 6.82 5.54
C ILE A 28 -5.24 6.00 6.51
N ARG A 29 -5.22 6.35 7.80
CA ARG A 29 -6.01 5.66 8.82
C ARG A 29 -7.51 5.73 8.54
N SER A 30 -8.00 6.86 8.03
CA SER A 30 -9.41 7.01 7.65
C SER A 30 -9.79 6.04 6.52
N ILE A 31 -8.92 5.90 5.50
CA ILE A 31 -9.16 5.02 4.34
C ILE A 31 -9.19 3.55 4.77
N ILE A 32 -8.20 3.10 5.54
CA ILE A 32 -8.09 1.68 5.94
C ILE A 32 -9.19 1.25 6.93
N MET A 33 -9.82 2.20 7.62
CA MET A 33 -10.91 1.94 8.55
C MET A 33 -12.29 1.89 7.86
N ARG A 34 -12.37 2.17 6.56
CA ARG A 34 -13.63 2.03 5.81
C ARG A 34 -14.02 0.56 5.72
N GLU A 35 -15.30 0.27 5.93
CA GLU A 35 -15.82 -1.11 5.91
C GLU A 35 -15.58 -1.83 4.57
N ASN A 36 -15.55 -1.06 3.47
CA ASN A 36 -15.33 -1.57 2.13
C ASN A 36 -13.85 -1.66 1.72
N PHE A 37 -12.88 -1.30 2.59
CA PHE A 37 -11.47 -1.21 2.20
C PHE A 37 -10.93 -2.50 1.56
N ILE A 38 -11.19 -3.66 2.19
CA ILE A 38 -10.76 -4.96 1.64
C ILE A 38 -11.51 -5.29 0.35
N ALA A 39 -12.80 -4.97 0.27
CA ALA A 39 -13.58 -5.20 -0.94
C ALA A 39 -13.05 -4.38 -2.12
N THR A 40 -12.60 -3.14 -1.89
CA THR A 40 -11.96 -2.30 -2.91
C THR A 40 -10.65 -2.91 -3.42
N ILE A 41 -9.83 -3.49 -2.53
CA ILE A 41 -8.58 -4.17 -2.90
C ILE A 41 -8.86 -5.43 -3.72
N VAL A 42 -9.84 -6.25 -3.31
CA VAL A 42 -10.19 -7.51 -3.98
C VAL A 42 -10.78 -7.26 -5.37
N ASN A 43 -11.58 -6.20 -5.52
CA ASN A 43 -12.20 -5.84 -6.79
C ASN A 43 -11.39 -4.80 -7.58
N PHE A 44 -10.13 -4.56 -7.19
CA PHE A 44 -9.27 -3.60 -7.87
C PHE A 44 -9.00 -4.04 -9.30
N ASN A 45 -9.11 -3.11 -10.25
CA ASN A 45 -8.80 -3.36 -11.64
C ASN A 45 -7.35 -2.96 -11.94
N THR A 46 -6.52 -3.91 -12.35
CA THR A 46 -5.12 -3.65 -12.71
C THR A 46 -4.99 -2.66 -13.88
N ASP A 47 -6.00 -2.55 -14.75
CA ASP A 47 -6.00 -1.57 -15.85
C ASP A 47 -6.03 -0.11 -15.36
N ASP A 48 -6.44 0.14 -14.11
CA ASP A 48 -6.41 1.47 -13.49
C ASP A 48 -4.97 1.91 -13.13
N VAL A 49 -4.01 0.99 -13.14
CA VAL A 49 -2.60 1.28 -12.88
C VAL A 49 -1.96 1.95 -14.10
N THR A 50 -2.02 3.28 -14.11
CA THR A 50 -1.36 4.07 -15.17
C THR A 50 0.18 3.94 -15.08
N PRO A 51 0.91 4.19 -16.19
CA PRO A 51 2.38 4.21 -16.18
C PRO A 51 2.98 5.18 -15.15
N SER A 52 2.26 6.28 -14.84
CA SER A 52 2.65 7.24 -13.82
C SER A 52 2.58 6.64 -12.41
N ILE A 53 1.49 5.94 -12.10
CA ILE A 53 1.31 5.22 -10.82
C ILE A 53 2.37 4.11 -10.70
N ALA A 54 2.57 3.32 -11.75
CA ALA A 54 3.56 2.24 -11.75
C ALA A 54 4.98 2.77 -11.50
N ASN A 55 5.36 3.89 -12.13
CA ASN A 55 6.65 4.52 -11.90
C ASN A 55 6.80 5.05 -10.47
N LYS A 56 5.77 5.69 -9.90
CA LYS A 56 5.77 6.10 -8.49
C LYS A 56 5.91 4.90 -7.55
N MET A 57 5.20 3.81 -7.83
CA MET A 57 5.28 2.56 -7.07
C MET A 57 6.70 1.99 -7.04
N LYS A 58 7.33 1.89 -8.22
CA LYS A 58 8.70 1.39 -8.38
C LYS A 58 9.72 2.29 -7.68
N THR A 59 9.64 3.60 -7.88
CA THR A 59 10.67 4.56 -7.43
C THR A 59 10.57 4.93 -5.96
N ARG A 60 9.37 4.98 -5.36
CA ARG A 60 9.17 5.42 -3.98
C ARG A 60 9.04 4.28 -2.98
N TYR A 61 8.45 3.15 -3.39
CA TYR A 61 8.12 2.06 -2.48
C TYR A 61 8.96 0.82 -2.77
N ILE A 62 8.89 0.23 -3.97
CA ILE A 62 9.58 -1.06 -4.25
C ILE A 62 11.11 -0.95 -4.22
N SER A 63 11.67 0.19 -4.63
CA SER A 63 13.11 0.46 -4.51
C SER A 63 13.58 0.57 -3.05
N ASN A 64 12.67 0.75 -2.10
CA ASN A 64 12.99 0.91 -0.69
C ASN A 64 13.23 -0.47 -0.03
N PRO A 65 14.41 -0.74 0.56
CA PRO A 65 14.71 -2.03 1.17
C PRO A 65 13.85 -2.36 2.41
N ASP A 66 13.13 -1.38 2.98
CA ASP A 66 12.17 -1.59 4.06
C ASP A 66 10.78 -1.99 3.56
N TYR A 67 10.53 -1.83 2.26
CA TYR A 67 9.32 -2.29 1.58
C TYR A 67 9.51 -3.72 1.09
N SER A 68 9.59 -4.67 2.02
CA SER A 68 9.66 -6.10 1.71
C SER A 68 8.65 -6.89 2.51
N TYR A 69 8.20 -8.01 1.95
CA TYR A 69 7.25 -8.89 2.60
C TYR A 69 7.73 -9.29 4.01
N ASP A 70 8.97 -9.76 4.15
CA ASP A 70 9.47 -10.28 5.42
C ASP A 70 9.52 -9.20 6.51
N LYS A 71 10.01 -8.00 6.18
CA LYS A 71 10.11 -6.88 7.12
C LYS A 71 8.74 -6.39 7.55
N VAL A 72 7.83 -6.21 6.58
CA VAL A 72 6.48 -5.71 6.87
C VAL A 72 5.66 -6.77 7.60
N ASN A 73 5.74 -8.05 7.20
CA ASN A 73 5.01 -9.14 7.85
C ASN A 73 5.45 -9.33 9.31
N ARG A 74 6.74 -9.14 9.60
CA ARG A 74 7.26 -9.14 10.98
C ARG A 74 6.70 -7.99 11.81
N ALA A 75 6.47 -6.82 11.21
CA ALA A 75 5.90 -5.66 11.90
C ALA A 75 4.36 -5.71 11.99
N SER A 76 3.70 -6.26 10.98
CA SER A 76 2.24 -6.41 10.89
C SER A 76 1.89 -7.55 9.94
N VAL A 77 1.36 -8.63 10.51
CA VAL A 77 0.91 -9.82 9.77
C VAL A 77 -0.22 -9.47 8.79
N ALA A 78 -1.04 -8.47 9.12
CA ALA A 78 -2.11 -7.99 8.26
C ALA A 78 -1.58 -7.23 7.02
N CYS A 79 -0.43 -6.57 7.13
CA CYS A 79 0.15 -5.79 6.03
C CYS A 79 1.08 -6.61 5.13
N GLY A 80 1.58 -7.76 5.59
CA GLY A 80 2.40 -8.66 4.76
C GLY A 80 1.73 -9.04 3.42
N PRO A 81 0.50 -9.57 3.42
CA PRO A 81 -0.23 -9.87 2.18
C PRO A 81 -0.44 -8.65 1.28
N LEU A 82 -0.66 -7.47 1.86
CA LEU A 82 -0.85 -6.23 1.10
C LEU A 82 0.40 -5.83 0.31
N VAL A 83 1.60 -6.05 0.86
CA VAL A 83 2.86 -5.82 0.13
C VAL A 83 2.94 -6.72 -1.10
N LYS A 84 2.65 -8.02 -0.94
CA LYS A 84 2.65 -8.99 -2.06
C LYS A 84 1.63 -8.60 -3.11
N TRP A 85 0.42 -8.22 -2.69
CA TRP A 85 -0.63 -7.76 -3.59
C TRP A 85 -0.21 -6.52 -4.37
N ALA A 86 0.35 -5.51 -3.71
CA ALA A 86 0.77 -4.26 -4.35
C ALA A 86 1.88 -4.46 -5.40
N ILE A 87 2.81 -5.38 -5.12
CA ILE A 87 3.87 -5.75 -6.07
C ILE A 87 3.28 -6.49 -7.27
N ALA A 88 2.27 -7.35 -7.06
CA ALA A 88 1.62 -8.11 -8.12
C ALA A 88 0.74 -7.26 -9.06
N GLN A 89 0.39 -6.02 -8.68
CA GLN A 89 -0.35 -5.09 -9.55
C GLN A 89 0.53 -4.35 -10.57
N LEU A 90 1.85 -4.58 -10.59
CA LEU A 90 2.82 -3.87 -11.44
C LEU A 90 3.49 -4.79 -12.45
#